data_AF-A0A241W5U9-F1
#
_entry.id   AF-A0A241W5U9-F1
#
_cell.length_a   1.000
_cell.length_b   1.000
_cell.length_c   1.000
_cell.angle_alpha   90.00
_cell.angle_beta   90.00
_cell.angle_gamma   90.00
#
_symmetry.space_group_name_H-M   'P 1'
#
loop_
_entity.id
_entity.type
_entity.pdbx_description
1 polymer ?
#
loop_
_entity_poly.entity_id
_entity_poly.type
_entity_poly.pdbx_seq_one_letter_code
_entity_poly.pdbx_strand_id
1 'polypeptide(L)'
;MGLAPDDAYVKTAEDFLAGDVVVFIDKAKTDRLMTVHKVQGDGVLLDGNRNFALTHLIRTATTAELKAKQRLPAPAALFVPVDLSPNTHDEARHLHRALGAQGWVT
;
A
#
# COMPACT_ATOMS: atom_id res chain seq x y z
N MET A 1 32.32 -12.76 14.05
CA MET A 1 32.10 -11.88 12.88
C MET A 1 30.69 -11.35 13.00
N GLY A 2 30.53 -10.08 13.35
CA GLY A 2 29.28 -9.49 13.83
C GLY A 2 28.22 -9.39 12.73
N LEU A 3 27.03 -9.89 13.04
CA LEU A 3 25.81 -9.51 12.35
C LEU A 3 25.55 -8.05 12.74
N ALA A 4 25.77 -7.12 11.81
CA ALA A 4 25.23 -5.78 11.98
C ALA A 4 23.71 -5.94 12.19
N PRO A 5 23.11 -5.27 13.18
CA PRO A 5 21.66 -5.31 13.31
C PRO A 5 21.07 -4.83 11.99
N ASP A 6 20.05 -5.53 11.49
CA ASP A 6 19.12 -5.00 10.51
C ASP A 6 18.50 -3.74 11.12
N ASP A 7 19.22 -2.61 11.02
CA ASP A 7 18.72 -1.27 11.29
C ASP A 7 17.60 -1.06 10.29
N ALA A 8 16.40 -1.47 10.70
CA ALA A 8 15.17 -1.36 9.97
C ALA A 8 15.07 0.05 9.39
N TYR A 9 15.45 0.21 8.12
CA TYR A 9 15.69 1.47 7.40
C TYR A 9 14.87 2.62 7.97
N VAL A 10 15.39 3.28 9.02
CA VAL A 10 14.71 4.42 9.64
C VAL A 10 15.07 5.56 8.74
N LYS A 11 14.22 5.82 7.75
CA LYS A 11 14.37 6.92 6.81
C LYS A 11 14.54 8.21 7.63
N THR A 12 15.74 8.76 7.66
CA THR A 12 16.06 9.91 8.51
C THR A 12 15.61 11.19 7.81
N ALA A 13 15.72 12.34 8.49
CA ALA A 13 15.42 13.62 7.87
C ALA A 13 16.25 13.90 6.60
N GLU A 14 17.43 13.31 6.54
CA GLU A 14 18.42 13.49 5.49
C GLU A 14 18.05 12.75 4.19
N ASP A 15 17.12 11.79 4.25
CA ASP A 15 16.60 11.07 3.09
C ASP A 15 15.64 11.91 2.23
N PHE A 16 15.17 13.05 2.72
CA PHE A 16 14.23 13.91 1.98
C PHE A 16 14.96 15.07 1.29
N LEU A 17 14.58 15.35 0.05
CA LEU A 17 15.13 16.47 -0.72
C LEU A 17 14.05 17.49 -1.07
N ALA A 18 14.47 18.74 -1.26
CA ALA A 18 13.57 19.78 -1.75
C ALA A 18 13.01 19.37 -3.13
N GLY A 19 11.68 19.42 -3.27
CA GLY A 19 10.95 18.93 -4.43
C GLY A 19 10.33 17.55 -4.25
N ASP A 20 10.74 16.77 -3.25
CA ASP A 20 10.13 15.47 -2.97
C ASP A 20 8.65 15.63 -2.64
N VAL A 21 7.85 14.68 -3.12
CA VAL A 21 6.43 14.62 -2.81
C VAL A 21 6.20 13.59 -1.73
N VAL A 22 5.59 14.03 -0.63
CA VAL A 22 5.38 13.24 0.58
C VAL A 22 3.91 13.22 0.99
N VAL A 23 3.57 12.22 1.79
CA VAL A 23 2.25 12.05 2.40
C VAL A 23 2.41 11.75 3.89
N PHE A 24 1.41 12.13 4.68
CA PHE A 24 1.35 11.71 6.08
C PHE A 24 1.00 10.23 6.19
N ILE A 25 1.70 9.55 7.10
CA ILE A 25 1.47 8.13 7.42
C ILE A 25 0.14 7.96 8.15
N ASP A 26 -0.16 8.89 9.07
CA ASP A 26 -1.37 8.84 9.89
C ASP A 26 -2.64 9.11 9.07
N LYS A 27 -3.62 8.22 9.16
CA LYS A 27 -4.86 8.27 8.37
C LYS A 27 -5.76 9.47 8.69
N ALA A 28 -5.71 10.00 9.92
CA ALA A 28 -6.50 11.16 10.34
C ALA A 28 -5.92 12.48 9.81
N LYS A 29 -4.69 12.47 9.27
CA LYS A 29 -4.11 13.61 8.56
C LYS A 29 -4.65 13.71 7.13
N THR A 30 -4.32 14.81 6.46
CA THR A 30 -4.74 15.08 5.09
C THR A 30 -4.27 14.00 4.11
N ASP A 31 -5.15 13.66 3.17
CA ASP A 31 -4.83 12.83 2.01
C ASP A 31 -4.13 13.60 0.88
N ARG A 32 -3.85 14.89 1.08
CA ARG A 32 -3.20 15.71 0.06
C ARG A 32 -1.71 15.38 -0.02
N LEU A 33 -1.20 15.33 -1.25
CA LEU A 33 0.24 15.30 -1.52
C LEU A 33 0.86 16.65 -1.16
N MET A 34 1.97 16.62 -0.43
CA MET A 34 2.72 17.83 -0.05
C MET A 34 4.12 17.78 -0.64
N THR A 35 4.66 18.94 -0.99
CA THR A 35 6.02 19.03 -1.54
C THR A 35 6.99 19.51 -0.48
N VAL A 36 8.12 18.81 -0.32
CA VAL A 36 9.21 19.22 0.54
C VAL A 36 9.80 20.52 -0.01
N HIS A 37 9.74 21.57 0.80
CA HIS A 37 10.37 22.85 0.49
C HIS A 37 11.81 22.89 0.99
N LYS A 38 12.04 22.43 2.23
CA LYS A 38 13.36 22.44 2.88
C LYS A 38 13.39 21.43 4.03
N VAL A 39 14.51 20.74 4.20
CA VAL A 39 14.80 19.95 5.41
C VAL A 39 15.34 20.86 6.51
N GLN A 40 14.85 20.70 7.73
CA GLN A 40 15.26 21.48 8.89
C GLN A 40 15.26 20.61 10.16
N GLY A 41 16.45 20.38 10.72
CA GLY A 41 16.61 19.51 11.90
C GLY A 41 16.05 18.12 11.62
N ASP A 42 15.23 17.61 12.54
CA ASP A 42 14.56 16.31 12.46
C ASP A 42 13.28 16.31 11.61
N GLY A 43 13.01 17.39 10.87
CA GLY A 43 11.77 17.56 10.12
C GLY A 43 11.96 18.22 8.77
N VAL A 44 10.83 18.41 8.09
CA VAL A 44 10.76 19.06 6.78
C VAL A 44 9.67 20.12 6.77
N LEU A 45 9.98 21.24 6.12
CA LEU A 45 9.02 22.28 5.77
C LEU A 45 8.36 21.88 4.44
N LEU A 46 7.03 21.93 4.40
CA LEU A 46 6.20 21.48 3.30
C LEU A 46 5.45 22.65 2.65
N ASP A 47 5.11 22.50 1.38
CA ASP A 47 4.25 23.41 0.59
C ASP A 47 4.69 24.90 0.68
N GLY A 48 5.99 25.16 0.48
CA GLY A 48 6.53 26.51 0.55
C GLY A 48 6.53 27.08 1.96
N ASN A 49 6.87 26.25 2.96
CA ASN A 49 6.93 26.62 4.38
C ASN A 49 5.56 26.93 5.02
N ARG A 50 4.49 26.29 4.52
CA ARG A 50 3.13 26.42 5.09
C ARG A 50 2.81 25.36 6.13
N ASN A 51 3.61 24.30 6.18
CA ASN A 51 3.44 23.20 7.11
C ASN A 51 4.81 22.64 7.51
N PHE A 52 4.91 22.06 8.69
CA PHE A 52 6.10 21.39 9.20
C PHE A 52 5.73 19.98 9.64
N ALA A 53 6.55 19.00 9.25
CA ALA A 53 6.36 17.62 9.64
C ALA A 53 7.67 17.01 10.10
N LEU A 54 7.62 16.29 11.22
CA LEU A 54 8.71 15.41 11.64
C LEU A 54 8.80 14.23 10.67
N THR A 55 10.00 13.77 10.40
CA THR A 55 10.27 12.82 9.31
C THR A 55 9.66 11.45 9.54
N HIS A 56 9.51 11.04 10.80
CA HIS A 56 8.80 9.82 11.19
C HIS A 56 7.27 9.90 11.00
N LEU A 57 6.69 11.07 10.71
CA LEU A 57 5.24 11.24 10.48
C LEU A 57 4.87 11.19 8.99
N ILE A 58 5.87 11.22 8.11
CA ILE A 58 5.68 11.32 6.67
C ILE A 58 6.45 10.22 5.94
N ARG A 59 5.99 9.90 4.74
CA ARG A 59 6.72 9.05 3.80
C ARG A 59 6.69 9.64 2.40
N THR A 60 7.61 9.21 1.55
CA THR A 60 7.55 9.50 0.12
C THR A 60 6.24 8.96 -0.47
N ALA A 61 5.60 9.75 -1.32
CA ALA A 61 4.42 9.33 -2.06
C ALA A 61 4.78 8.20 -3.02
N THR A 62 3.92 7.18 -3.13
CA THR A 62 4.10 6.11 -4.11
C THR A 62 3.76 6.61 -5.51
N THR A 63 4.26 5.93 -6.54
CA THR A 63 3.92 6.25 -7.94
C THR A 63 2.42 6.24 -8.22
N ALA A 64 1.66 5.37 -7.54
CA ALA A 64 0.21 5.31 -7.66
C ALA A 64 -0.46 6.59 -7.11
N GLU A 65 0.01 7.06 -5.94
CA GLU A 65 -0.48 8.30 -5.32
C GLU A 65 -0.11 9.53 -6.13
N LEU A 66 1.09 9.58 -6.70
CA LEU A 66 1.51 10.64 -7.61
C LEU A 66 0.61 10.73 -8.85
N LYS A 67 0.27 9.57 -9.44
CA LYS A 67 -0.66 9.48 -10.58
C LYS A 67 -2.08 9.88 -10.19
N ALA A 68 -2.54 9.46 -9.02
CA ALA A 68 -3.86 9.81 -8.49
C ALA A 68 -3.95 11.26 -7.97
N LYS A 69 -2.81 11.92 -7.77
CA LYS A 69 -2.68 13.25 -7.12
C LYS A 69 -3.26 13.31 -5.70
N GLN A 70 -3.38 12.15 -5.05
CA GLN A 70 -3.90 12.01 -3.69
C GLN A 70 -3.27 10.80 -3.01
N ARG A 71 -3.22 10.82 -1.67
CA ARG A 71 -2.90 9.66 -0.85
C ARG A 71 -3.94 8.57 -1.11
N LEU A 72 -3.45 7.35 -1.25
CA LEU A 72 -4.29 6.17 -1.40
C LEU A 72 -4.34 5.44 -0.06
N PRO A 73 -5.47 4.81 0.28
CA PRO A 73 -5.50 3.92 1.43
C PRO A 73 -4.41 2.86 1.27
N ALA A 74 -3.86 2.42 2.40
CA ALA A 74 -2.86 1.35 2.40
C ALA A 74 -3.35 0.20 1.50
N PRO A 75 -2.52 -0.29 0.56
CA PRO A 75 -2.93 -1.35 -0.33
C PRO A 75 -3.41 -2.52 0.52
N ALA A 76 -4.70 -2.85 0.44
CA ALA A 76 -5.18 -4.12 0.93
C ALA A 76 -4.45 -5.16 0.09
N ALA A 77 -3.48 -5.86 0.69
CA ALA A 77 -2.84 -6.98 0.04
C ALA A 77 -3.93 -8.05 -0.16
N LEU A 78 -4.56 -8.02 -1.33
CA LEU A 78 -5.36 -9.13 -1.81
C LEU A 78 -4.35 -10.20 -2.24
N PHE A 79 -3.91 -11.02 -1.28
CA PHE A 79 -3.27 -12.28 -1.60
C PHE A 79 -4.30 -13.11 -2.35
N VAL A 80 -4.22 -13.12 -3.68
CA VAL A 80 -4.86 -14.16 -4.48
C VAL A 80 -4.02 -15.42 -4.26
N PRO A 81 -4.54 -16.48 -3.61
CA PRO A 81 -3.83 -17.74 -3.59
C PRO A 81 -3.71 -18.20 -5.04
N VAL A 82 -2.48 -18.25 -5.54
CA VAL A 82 -2.18 -19.02 -6.75
C VAL A 82 -2.40 -20.47 -6.37
N ASP A 83 -3.43 -21.10 -6.94
CA ASP A 83 -3.66 -22.53 -6.77
C ASP A 83 -2.53 -23.26 -7.52
N LEU A 84 -1.46 -23.54 -6.80
CA LEU A 84 -0.47 -24.54 -7.20
C LEU A 84 -0.92 -25.88 -6.59
N SER A 85 -2.10 -26.36 -7.01
CA SER A 85 -2.46 -27.77 -6.83
C SER A 85 -1.83 -28.58 -7.97
N PRO A 86 -0.85 -29.47 -7.70
CA PRO A 86 -0.24 -30.30 -8.73
C PRO A 86 -1.15 -31.51 -9.07
N ASN A 87 -2.45 -31.28 -9.26
CA ASN A 87 -3.34 -32.35 -9.70
C ASN A 87 -4.38 -31.85 -10.69
N THR A 88 -3.94 -31.75 -11.94
CA THR A 88 -4.81 -31.77 -13.10
C THR A 88 -5.59 -33.09 -13.10
N HIS A 89 -6.85 -33.06 -12.67
CA HIS A 89 -7.84 -33.99 -13.20
C HIS A 89 -9.04 -33.18 -13.65
N ASP A 90 -8.98 -32.84 -14.94
CA ASP A 90 -10.08 -32.92 -15.88
C ASP A 90 -11.47 -33.11 -15.24
N GLU A 91 -12.18 -32.03 -14.96
CA GLU A 91 -13.65 -32.04 -15.04
C GLU A 91 -14.15 -30.67 -15.52
N ALA A 92 -13.88 -30.41 -16.80
CA ALA A 92 -14.88 -29.75 -17.62
C ALA A 92 -16.09 -30.71 -17.80
N ARG A 93 -16.87 -30.95 -16.74
CA ARG A 93 -18.19 -31.59 -16.81
C ARG A 93 -19.22 -30.65 -16.20
N HIS A 94 -19.58 -29.64 -17.00
CA HIS A 94 -20.90 -29.57 -17.64
C HIS A 94 -22.00 -29.36 -16.58
N LEU A 95 -22.39 -28.10 -16.31
CA LEU A 95 -23.62 -27.48 -16.83
C LEU A 95 -24.89 -28.32 -16.62
N HIS A 96 -25.97 -27.63 -16.23
CA HIS A 96 -27.38 -28.04 -16.17
C HIS A 96 -27.94 -28.44 -14.79
N ARG A 97 -28.30 -27.40 -14.03
CA ARG A 97 -29.58 -27.34 -13.30
C ARG A 97 -30.73 -27.55 -14.29
N ALA A 98 -31.55 -28.59 -14.13
CA ALA A 98 -32.99 -28.61 -14.49
C ALA A 98 -33.70 -29.92 -14.11
N LEU A 99 -34.93 -29.78 -13.55
CA LEU A 99 -36.08 -30.73 -13.56
C LEU A 99 -35.86 -32.06 -12.80
N GLY A 100 -36.68 -32.55 -11.89
CA GLY A 100 -38.12 -32.48 -11.58
C GLY A 100 -38.39 -33.72 -10.70
N ALA A 101 -39.03 -33.59 -9.54
CA ALA A 101 -40.34 -34.15 -9.23
C ALA A 101 -40.47 -35.71 -9.15
N GLN A 102 -41.13 -36.17 -8.08
CA GLN A 102 -41.80 -37.45 -7.76
C GLN A 102 -41.03 -38.78 -7.58
N GLY A 103 -41.33 -39.45 -6.45
CA GLY A 103 -41.79 -40.84 -6.46
C GLY A 103 -40.92 -41.88 -5.72
N TRP A 104 -41.18 -42.11 -4.43
CA TRP A 104 -40.85 -43.39 -3.77
C TRP A 104 -41.97 -44.38 -4.05
N VAL A 105 -41.68 -45.53 -4.67
CA VAL A 105 -42.49 -46.74 -4.55
C VAL A 105 -41.57 -47.97 -4.55
N THR A 106 -41.89 -48.87 -3.64
CA THR A 106 -41.31 -50.20 -3.37
C THR A 106 -41.80 -51.24 -4.36
#